data_AF-A0A9J6DWH6-F1
#
_entry.id   AF-A0A9J6DWH6-F1
#
_cell.length_a   1.000
_cell.length_b   1.000
_cell.length_c   1.000
_cell.angle_alpha   90.00
_cell.angle_beta   90.00
_cell.angle_gamma   90.00
#
_symmetry.space_group_name_H-M   'P 1'
#
loop_
_entity.id
_entity.type
_entity.pdbx_description
1 polymer ?
#
loop_
_entity_poly.entity_id
_entity_poly.type
_entity_poly.pdbx_seq_one_letter_code
_entity_poly.pdbx_strand_id
1 'polypeptide(L)'
;MKADYRKRLVESLLQNLRVSRELKIDLLGAISMLSRSWADVKKETIQNCFRHAGFRMPGDDTPNSDSTEDTPGVSAEVWNELAEFPGAIDIRRVRQCGR
;
A
#
# COMPACT_ATOMS: atom_id res chain seq x y z
N MET A 1 -1.31 4.02 5.06
CA MET A 1 -0.34 2.88 5.06
C MET A 1 0.98 3.22 4.37
N LYS A 2 1.07 3.39 3.03
CA LYS A 2 2.36 3.69 2.35
C LYS A 2 2.95 5.03 2.78
N ALA A 3 2.11 6.05 2.90
CA ALA A 3 2.51 7.37 3.38
C ALA A 3 3.09 7.29 4.81
N ASP A 4 2.40 6.59 5.71
CA ASP A 4 2.82 6.43 7.11
C ASP A 4 4.11 5.63 7.25
N TYR A 5 4.28 4.58 6.44
CA TYR A 5 5.52 3.81 6.39
C TYR A 5 6.70 4.68 5.94
N ARG A 6 6.51 5.47 4.86
CA ARG A 6 7.52 6.41 4.36
C ARG A 6 7.84 7.49 5.39
N LYS A 7 6.84 8.00 6.10
CA LYS A 7 7.05 8.96 7.19
C LYS A 7 7.96 8.39 8.27
N ARG A 8 7.66 7.18 8.74
CA ARG A 8 8.46 6.47 9.75
C ARG A 8 9.88 6.16 9.25
N LEU A 9 10.03 5.87 7.96
CA LEU A 9 11.33 5.67 7.31
C LEU A 9 12.19 6.93 7.35
N VAL A 10 11.59 8.07 7.00
CA VAL A 10 12.26 9.38 7.04
C VAL A 10 12.61 9.76 8.48
N GLU A 11 11.71 9.51 9.45
CA GLU A 11 12.00 9.72 10.88
C GLU A 11 13.22 8.90 11.34
N SER A 12 13.29 7.62 10.95
CA SER A 12 14.42 6.76 11.25
C SER A 12 15.71 7.23 10.59
N LEU A 13 15.65 7.69 9.33
CA LEU A 13 16.78 8.29 8.64
C LEU A 13 17.31 9.53 9.37
N LEU A 14 16.43 10.45 9.76
CA LEU A 14 16.79 11.66 10.49
C LEU A 14 17.44 11.35 11.84
N GLN A 15 16.95 10.35 12.56
CA GLN A 15 17.55 9.91 13.82
C GLN A 15 18.97 9.35 13.61
N ASN A 16 19.17 8.55 12.56
CA ASN A 16 20.49 8.00 12.25
C ASN A 16 21.48 9.09 11.81
N LEU A 17 21.05 10.05 11.00
CA LEU A 17 21.88 11.19 10.59
C LEU A 17 22.32 12.05 11.78
N ARG A 18 21.46 12.25 12.78
CA ARG A 18 21.82 12.99 14.02
C ARG A 18 22.90 12.31 14.84
N VAL A 19 23.02 10.99 14.74
CA VAL A 19 24.01 10.17 15.46
C VAL A 19 25.17 9.78 14.53
N SER A 20 25.24 10.35 13.31
CA SER A 20 26.22 10.02 12.25
C SER A 20 26.31 8.51 11.98
N ARG A 21 25.16 7.83 11.97
CA ARG A 21 25.04 6.41 11.63
C ARG A 21 24.38 6.24 10.26
N GLU A 22 24.79 5.17 9.58
CA GLU A 22 24.15 4.74 8.34
C GLU A 22 22.75 4.19 8.64
N LEU A 23 21.78 4.49 7.78
CA LEU A 23 20.44 3.90 7.88
C LEU A 23 20.49 2.43 7.44
N LYS A 24 20.49 1.52 8.42
CA LYS A 24 20.29 0.09 8.19
C LYS A 24 18.96 -0.33 8.79
N ILE A 25 18.07 -0.81 7.94
CA ILE A 25 16.79 -1.38 8.35
C ILE A 25 16.88 -2.88 8.15
N ASP A 26 16.85 -3.60 9.25
CA ASP A 26 16.75 -5.05 9.24
C ASP A 26 15.31 -5.48 8.91
N LEU A 27 15.14 -6.76 8.60
CA LEU A 27 13.83 -7.32 8.28
C LEU A 27 12.84 -7.11 9.44
N LEU A 28 13.30 -7.24 10.69
CA LEU A 28 12.47 -7.03 11.88
C LEU A 28 12.01 -5.58 12.01
N GLY A 29 12.88 -4.62 11.72
CA GLY A 29 12.58 -3.20 11.70
C GLY A 29 11.59 -2.85 10.61
N ALA A 30 11.75 -3.40 9.41
CA ALA A 30 10.80 -3.23 8.32
C ALA A 30 9.40 -3.75 8.69
N ILE A 31 9.30 -4.96 9.28
CA ILE A 31 8.02 -5.54 9.73
C ILE A 31 7.41 -4.71 10.87
N SER A 32 8.23 -4.24 11.81
CA SER A 32 7.76 -3.39 12.91
C SER A 32 7.21 -2.06 12.41
N MET A 33 7.88 -1.42 11.46
CA MET A 33 7.39 -0.20 10.81
C MET A 33 6.11 -0.44 10.04
N LEU A 34 5.98 -1.58 9.35
CA LEU A 34 4.79 -1.98 8.63
C LEU A 34 3.60 -2.16 9.58
N SER A 35 3.79 -2.91 10.67
CA SER A 35 2.77 -3.16 11.70
C SER A 35 2.24 -1.85 12.30
N ARG A 36 3.14 -0.93 12.65
CA ARG A 36 2.75 0.40 13.15
C ARG A 36 2.00 1.22 12.10
N SER A 37 2.46 1.20 10.85
CA SER A 37 1.80 1.92 9.75
C SER A 37 0.43 1.36 9.41
N TRP A 38 0.20 0.07 9.65
CA TRP A 38 -1.10 -0.57 9.51
C TRP A 38 -2.05 -0.20 10.64
N ALA A 39 -1.55 -0.14 11.87
CA ALA A 39 -2.33 0.28 13.04
C ALA A 39 -2.88 1.71 12.93
N ASP A 40 -2.19 2.58 12.19
CA ASP A 40 -2.62 3.96 11.94
C ASP A 40 -3.70 4.09 10.84
N VAL A 41 -3.99 3.01 10.09
CA VAL A 41 -5.01 3.03 9.04
C VAL A 41 -6.38 3.20 9.66
N LYS A 42 -7.09 4.25 9.27
CA LYS A 42 -8.42 4.54 9.82
C LYS A 42 -9.47 3.58 9.27
N LYS A 43 -10.51 3.34 10.07
CA LYS A 43 -11.64 2.47 9.66
C LYS A 43 -12.32 2.99 8.40
N GLU A 44 -12.42 4.30 8.25
CA GLU A 44 -13.04 4.96 7.09
C GLU A 44 -12.21 4.71 5.83
N THR A 45 -10.88 4.68 5.92
CA THR A 45 -10.01 4.33 4.80
C THR A 45 -10.26 2.88 4.35
N ILE A 46 -10.43 1.96 5.30
CA ILE A 46 -10.76 0.56 4.98
C ILE A 46 -12.13 0.48 4.32
N GLN A 47 -13.15 1.12 4.90
CA GLN A 47 -14.50 1.16 4.33
C GLN A 47 -14.52 1.74 2.92
N ASN A 48 -13.80 2.85 2.67
CA ASN A 48 -13.66 3.43 1.35
C ASN A 48 -13.00 2.46 0.37
N CYS A 49 -11.94 1.74 0.77
CA CYS A 49 -11.35 0.71 -0.09
C CYS A 49 -12.34 -0.40 -0.46
N PHE A 50 -13.13 -0.90 0.50
CA PHE A 50 -14.19 -1.88 0.21
C PHE A 50 -15.24 -1.31 -0.75
N ARG A 51 -15.65 -0.06 -0.55
CA ARG A 51 -16.60 0.64 -1.43
C ARG A 51 -16.07 0.81 -2.85
N HIS A 52 -14.80 1.19 -3.01
CA HIS A 52 -14.14 1.30 -4.32
C HIS A 52 -13.97 -0.05 -5.02
N ALA A 53 -13.81 -1.14 -4.26
CA ALA A 53 -13.78 -2.50 -4.79
C ALA A 53 -15.19 -3.06 -5.13
N GLY A 54 -16.26 -2.27 -4.93
CA GLY A 54 -17.63 -2.67 -5.24
C GLY A 54 -18.37 -3.39 -4.09
N PHE A 55 -17.73 -3.57 -2.94
CA PHE A 55 -18.38 -4.13 -1.75
C PHE A 55 -19.13 -3.02 -1.01
N ARG A 56 -20.36 -2.75 -1.44
CA ARG A 56 -21.28 -1.83 -0.76
C ARG A 56 -22.20 -2.59 0.19
N MET A 57 -22.35 -2.10 1.41
CA MET A 57 -23.42 -2.58 2.29
C MET A 57 -24.75 -1.96 1.87
N PRO A 58 -25.87 -2.71 1.94
CA PRO A 58 -27.19 -2.16 1.64
C PRO A 58 -27.51 -1.06 2.67
N GLY A 59 -27.57 0.20 2.20
CA GLY A 59 -27.84 1.39 3.02
C GLY A 59 -26.73 2.44 3.06
N ASP A 60 -25.59 2.24 2.40
CA ASP A 60 -24.49 3.22 2.33
C ASP A 60 -24.61 4.12 1.08
N ASP A 61 -25.66 4.95 1.06
CA ASP A 61 -25.84 6.01 0.07
C ASP A 61 -25.14 7.29 0.53
N THR A 62 -23.84 7.22 0.82
CA THR A 62 -23.02 8.43 1.01
C THR A 62 -22.38 8.82 -0.33
N PRO A 63 -22.77 9.97 -0.93
CA PRO A 63 -22.19 10.40 -2.19
C PRO A 63 -20.76 10.84 -1.96
N ASN A 64 -19.80 10.01 -2.35
CA ASN A 64 -18.40 10.38 -2.37
C ASN A 64 -18.14 11.28 -3.58
N SER A 65 -18.05 12.60 -3.35
CA SER A 65 -17.45 13.54 -4.30
C SER A 65 -15.93 13.48 -4.15
N ASP A 66 -15.33 12.39 -4.59
CA ASP A 66 -13.90 12.36 -4.90
C ASP A 66 -13.74 11.77 -6.30
N SER A 67 -13.78 12.67 -7.27
CA SER A 67 -13.45 12.38 -8.65
C SER A 67 -11.96 12.04 -8.73
N THR A 68 -11.63 10.75 -8.75
CA THR A 68 -10.46 10.28 -9.49
C THR A 68 -10.90 9.15 -10.40
N GLU A 69 -11.17 9.58 -11.63
CA GLU A 69 -11.15 8.88 -12.91
C GLU A 69 -11.13 7.34 -12.87
N ASP A 70 -12.11 6.79 -13.57
CA ASP A 70 -12.15 5.43 -14.09
C ASP A 70 -10.75 4.93 -14.46
N THR A 71 -10.22 4.00 -13.67
CA THR A 71 -9.21 3.09 -14.21
C THR A 71 -9.97 1.86 -14.67
N PRO A 72 -10.06 1.57 -15.98
CA PRO A 72 -10.45 0.25 -16.44
C PRO A 72 -9.41 -0.70 -15.85
N GLY A 73 -9.81 -1.46 -14.82
CA GLY A 73 -8.94 -2.44 -14.21
C GLY A 73 -8.46 -3.39 -15.29
N VAL A 74 -7.15 -3.44 -15.53
CA VAL A 74 -6.53 -4.42 -16.41
C VAL A 74 -7.03 -5.80 -15.99
N SER A 75 -7.78 -6.47 -16.87
CA SER A 75 -8.42 -7.76 -16.60
C SER A 75 -7.41 -8.77 -16.06
N ALA A 76 -7.88 -9.69 -15.22
CA ALA A 76 -7.08 -10.78 -14.67
C ALA A 76 -6.38 -11.60 -15.78
N GLU A 77 -6.94 -11.63 -16.98
CA GLU A 77 -6.37 -12.30 -18.15
C GLU A 77 -5.02 -11.68 -18.57
N VAL A 78 -4.93 -10.35 -18.62
CA VAL A 78 -3.71 -9.62 -19.00
C VAL A 78 -2.61 -9.79 -17.95
N TRP A 79 -2.99 -9.95 -16.68
CA TRP A 79 -2.04 -10.26 -15.60
C TRP A 79 -1.52 -11.69 -15.64
N ASN A 80 -2.31 -12.64 -16.13
CA ASN A 80 -1.87 -14.02 -16.31
C ASN A 80 -0.93 -14.14 -17.50
N GLU A 81 -1.23 -13.45 -18.61
CA GLU A 81 -0.37 -13.42 -19.80
C GLU A 81 1.02 -12.84 -19.49
N LEU A 82 1.08 -11.76 -18.69
CA LEU A 82 2.36 -11.16 -18.27
C LEU A 82 3.19 -12.09 -17.35
N ALA A 83 2.55 -12.97 -16.58
CA ALA A 83 3.22 -13.91 -15.68
C ALA A 83 3.86 -15.10 -16.41
N GLU A 84 3.43 -15.36 -17.65
CA GLU A 84 3.94 -16.47 -18.48
C GLU A 84 5.17 -16.07 -19.33
N PHE A 85 5.52 -14.78 -19.41
CA PHE A 85 6.67 -14.32 -20.17
C PHE A 85 8.01 -14.76 -19.54
N PRO A 86 8.97 -15.30 -20.33
CA PRO A 86 10.27 -15.71 -19.81
C PRO A 86 11.05 -14.51 -19.24
N GLY A 87 11.32 -14.52 -17.94
CA GLY A 87 12.00 -13.43 -17.24
C GLY A 87 11.06 -12.39 -16.60
N ALA A 88 9.74 -12.59 -16.67
CA ALA A 88 8.79 -11.78 -15.94
C ALA A 88 9.01 -11.91 -14.42
N ILE A 89 9.20 -10.77 -13.76
CA ILE A 89 9.18 -10.71 -12.29
C ILE A 89 7.73 -10.90 -11.88
N ASP A 90 7.42 -11.98 -11.17
CA ASP A 90 6.10 -12.21 -10.61
C ASP A 90 5.72 -11.04 -9.69
N ILE A 91 4.89 -10.15 -10.19
CA ILE A 91 4.38 -8.96 -9.50
C ILE A 91 3.24 -9.29 -8.53
N ARG A 92 2.73 -10.53 -8.51
CA ARG A 92 2.01 -11.02 -7.32
C ARG A 92 2.94 -11.04 -6.10
N ARG A 93 4.25 -11.13 -6.31
CA ARG A 93 5.30 -10.97 -5.29
C ARG A 93 5.62 -9.50 -4.96
N VAL A 94 5.22 -8.53 -5.80
CA VAL A 94 5.58 -7.10 -5.68
C VAL A 94 4.43 -6.20 -5.19
N ARG A 95 3.16 -6.67 -5.12
CA ARG A 95 2.08 -5.96 -4.38
C ARG A 95 2.42 -5.72 -2.89
N GLN A 96 3.53 -6.27 -2.39
CA GLN A 96 4.09 -6.02 -1.04
C GLN A 96 5.01 -4.79 -0.93
N CYS A 97 5.22 -3.98 -1.98
CA CYS A 97 5.99 -2.73 -1.87
C CYS A 97 5.21 -1.48 -2.34
N GLY A 98 4.04 -1.27 -1.74
CA GLY A 98 3.49 0.05 -1.46
C GLY A 98 2.81 0.82 -2.60
N ARG A 99 1.53 1.14 -2.41
CA ARG A 99 1.04 2.52 -2.53
C ARG A 99 0.00 2.83 -1.45
#